data_AF-A0A0C4F5Y0-F1
#
_entry.id   AF-A0A0C4F5Y0-F1
#
_cell.length_a   1.000
_cell.length_b   1.000
_cell.length_c   1.000
_cell.angle_alpha   90.00
_cell.angle_beta   90.00
_cell.angle_gamma   90.00
#
_symmetry.space_group_name_H-M   'P 1'
#
loop_
_entity.id
_entity.type
_entity.pdbx_description
1 polymer ?
#
loop_
_entity_poly.entity_id
_entity_poly.type
_entity_poly.pdbx_seq_one_letter_code
_entity_poly.pdbx_strand_id
1 'polypeptide(L)'
;MEYIRRAKTLDDYNPHIRHCIYGLDADLIMLALLSHEPHFCLLREENRMPFKRKPSVNLKDQSFHLLQIAAFRDYLNWEFSNLHSIQHFKYDITRIIDDFILLCIFVGNDFLPHLPNLHIDDGAIGLLLDIYKKVLPQAGGYLNDAGTLHTHRLQLILDELVSHEIQFFELSHDVRQRRTGKPGFDFPLNDTQRALVDQVEVFVRTQMYSPSKSTAQLILSGCYDRLDRCLLRSLADKLDLWISFDNQEETHAPVISLGFLPDDLQLSKDPVIDAAHSILRDLHDKMTLDYDDSNQLHKITHAYVEGLQWILLYYYQGVASWSWAYPYHYSPMISDKVASYKFAFELDNPFKPFEQLLGVLPGLSSSHVPVAFQDLMTSPTSPIFDLYPTQFETDLNGKRSDWQAIAKIPFIDSRRLLEAMKAHEWELTDEEVNRNRVGPTWQFRYNPQTSPTHYPSPLPNHFPHLDYCRAQMSVYNLPIVPKKLQAGILNHSDNLAKDIERFMALRL
;
A
#
# COMPACT_ATOMS: atom_id res chain seq x y z
N MET A 1 -20.25 -3.27 5.37
CA MET A 1 -19.93 -3.04 6.81
C MET A 1 -20.88 -2.10 7.54
N GLU A 2 -21.44 -1.07 6.89
CA GLU A 2 -22.36 -0.14 7.55
C GLU A 2 -23.55 -0.82 8.26
N TYR A 3 -24.16 -1.83 7.63
CA TYR A 3 -25.22 -2.64 8.26
C TYR A 3 -24.80 -3.23 9.61
N ILE A 4 -23.62 -3.87 9.66
CA ILE A 4 -23.09 -4.49 10.90
C ILE A 4 -22.86 -3.40 11.94
N ARG A 5 -22.20 -2.29 11.57
CA ARG A 5 -21.94 -1.19 12.51
C ARG A 5 -23.22 -0.63 13.12
N ARG A 6 -24.23 -0.36 12.30
CA ARG A 6 -25.52 0.18 12.77
C ARG A 6 -26.29 -0.84 13.61
N ALA A 7 -26.29 -2.12 13.23
CA ALA A 7 -26.92 -3.18 14.02
C ALA A 7 -26.34 -3.25 15.44
N LYS A 8 -25.01 -3.12 15.59
CA LYS A 8 -24.34 -3.10 16.90
C LYS A 8 -24.73 -1.94 17.81
N THR A 9 -25.28 -0.86 17.25
CA THR A 9 -25.73 0.30 18.04
C THR A 9 -27.10 0.13 18.67
N LEU A 10 -27.82 -0.95 18.32
CA LEU A 10 -29.12 -1.26 18.87
C LEU A 10 -29.00 -1.86 20.27
N ASP A 11 -29.86 -1.45 21.21
CA ASP A 11 -29.85 -1.93 22.59
C ASP A 11 -30.14 -3.44 22.70
N ASP A 12 -30.87 -4.00 21.74
CA ASP A 12 -31.21 -5.42 21.67
C ASP A 12 -30.23 -6.24 20.81
N TYR A 13 -29.09 -5.67 20.42
CA TYR A 13 -28.07 -6.39 19.65
C TYR A 13 -27.50 -7.57 20.44
N ASN A 14 -27.56 -8.76 19.85
CA ASN A 14 -26.98 -9.95 20.45
C ASN A 14 -25.45 -10.01 20.14
N PRO A 15 -24.56 -9.91 21.14
CA PRO A 15 -23.11 -9.92 20.92
C PRO A 15 -22.57 -11.27 20.41
N HIS A 16 -23.37 -12.33 20.44
CA HIS A 16 -23.01 -13.66 19.96
C HIS A 16 -23.56 -13.97 18.55
N ILE A 17 -23.99 -12.95 17.80
CA ILE A 17 -24.32 -13.13 16.38
C ILE A 17 -23.08 -13.66 15.64
N ARG A 18 -23.30 -14.71 14.83
CA ARG A 18 -22.27 -15.32 14.01
C ARG A 18 -22.35 -14.74 12.61
N HIS A 19 -21.34 -13.97 12.22
CA HIS A 19 -21.26 -13.31 10.92
C HIS A 19 -20.50 -14.18 9.93
N CYS A 20 -21.01 -14.26 8.70
CA CYS A 20 -20.32 -14.88 7.57
C CYS A 20 -20.43 -13.94 6.38
N ILE A 21 -19.30 -13.52 5.80
CA ILE A 21 -19.27 -12.78 4.55
C ILE A 21 -18.63 -13.64 3.47
N TYR A 22 -19.25 -13.71 2.30
CA TYR A 22 -18.67 -14.33 1.13
C TYR A 22 -17.97 -13.27 0.27
N GLY A 23 -16.76 -13.56 -0.19
CA GLY A 23 -16.03 -12.71 -1.14
C GLY A 23 -14.57 -13.10 -1.30
N LEU A 24 -13.98 -12.69 -2.42
CA LEU A 24 -12.58 -13.03 -2.77
C LEU A 24 -11.60 -11.93 -2.37
N ASP A 25 -12.05 -10.73 -2.07
CA ASP A 25 -11.20 -9.58 -1.79
C ASP A 25 -10.51 -9.71 -0.42
N ALA A 26 -9.22 -9.32 -0.37
CA ALA A 26 -8.44 -9.37 0.86
C ALA A 26 -8.91 -8.34 1.90
N ASP A 27 -9.46 -7.22 1.44
CA ASP A 27 -10.01 -6.15 2.27
C ASP A 27 -11.14 -6.62 3.20
N LEU A 28 -11.86 -7.67 2.81
CA LEU A 28 -12.88 -8.28 3.66
C LEU A 28 -12.27 -8.85 4.95
N ILE A 29 -11.00 -9.29 4.94
CA ILE A 29 -10.28 -9.71 6.14
C ILE A 29 -10.10 -8.53 7.08
N MET A 30 -9.63 -7.40 6.56
CA MET A 30 -9.38 -6.18 7.36
C MET A 30 -10.69 -5.63 7.92
N LEU A 31 -11.72 -5.55 7.08
CA LEU A 31 -13.05 -5.09 7.50
C LEU A 31 -13.68 -6.04 8.54
N ALA A 32 -13.48 -7.35 8.42
CA ALA A 32 -13.99 -8.31 9.39
C ALA A 32 -13.25 -8.21 10.73
N LEU A 33 -11.92 -8.06 10.71
CA LEU A 33 -11.12 -7.80 11.91
C LEU A 33 -11.57 -6.52 12.62
N LEU A 34 -11.79 -5.45 11.85
CA LEU A 34 -12.23 -4.14 12.32
C LEU A 34 -13.61 -4.16 12.98
N SER A 35 -14.48 -5.08 12.57
CA SER A 35 -15.78 -5.23 13.21
C SER A 35 -15.66 -5.57 14.70
N HIS A 36 -14.52 -6.13 15.10
CA HIS A 36 -14.25 -6.70 16.42
C HIS A 36 -15.27 -7.72 16.91
N GLU A 37 -16.09 -8.29 16.01
CA GLU A 37 -17.04 -9.34 16.39
C GLU A 37 -16.30 -10.62 16.82
N PRO A 38 -16.77 -11.30 17.88
CA PRO A 38 -16.14 -12.52 18.39
C PRO A 38 -16.36 -13.72 17.47
N HIS A 39 -17.42 -13.71 16.66
CA HIS A 39 -17.79 -14.82 15.79
C HIS A 39 -17.95 -14.35 14.35
N PHE A 40 -16.83 -14.27 13.63
CA PHE A 40 -16.80 -13.83 12.25
C PHE A 40 -16.01 -14.82 11.39
N CYS A 41 -16.57 -15.22 10.26
CA CYS A 41 -15.88 -16.00 9.24
C CYS A 41 -16.04 -15.40 7.83
N LEU A 42 -15.08 -15.71 6.96
CA LEU A 42 -15.15 -15.39 5.54
C LEU A 42 -15.24 -16.68 4.74
N LEU A 43 -16.27 -16.78 3.90
CA LEU A 43 -16.43 -17.86 2.93
C LEU A 43 -15.76 -17.44 1.62
N ARG A 44 -14.79 -18.21 1.15
CA ARG A 44 -13.99 -17.88 -0.04
C ARG A 44 -13.93 -19.07 -0.97
N GLU A 45 -13.78 -18.83 -2.25
CA GLU A 45 -13.55 -19.91 -3.22
C GLU A 45 -12.09 -20.36 -3.16
N GLU A 46 -11.83 -21.62 -3.52
CA GLU A 46 -10.46 -22.07 -3.73
C GLU A 46 -9.83 -21.35 -4.93
N ASN A 47 -8.84 -20.50 -4.66
CA ASN A 47 -7.98 -19.92 -5.69
C ASN A 47 -7.06 -21.00 -6.29
N ARG A 48 -7.57 -21.76 -7.25
CA ARG A 48 -6.71 -22.64 -8.06
C ARG A 48 -5.93 -21.78 -9.03
N MET A 49 -4.60 -21.75 -8.87
CA MET A 49 -3.71 -21.19 -9.89
C MET A 49 -4.05 -21.79 -11.26
N PRO A 50 -4.19 -20.98 -12.33
CA PRO A 50 -4.81 -21.37 -13.60
C PRO A 50 -4.09 -22.50 -14.36
N PHE A 51 -2.90 -22.91 -13.91
CA PHE A 51 -2.01 -23.79 -14.66
C PHE A 51 -2.35 -25.29 -14.61
N LYS A 52 -3.37 -25.78 -13.88
CA LYS A 52 -3.52 -27.25 -13.72
C LYS A 52 -4.87 -27.92 -13.97
N ARG A 53 -6.03 -27.25 -14.04
CA ARG A 53 -7.30 -27.94 -14.39
C ARG A 53 -8.31 -26.98 -15.04
N LYS A 54 -9.11 -27.49 -15.98
CA LYS A 54 -10.34 -26.80 -16.44
C LYS A 54 -11.17 -26.47 -15.20
N PRO A 55 -11.70 -25.24 -15.06
CA PRO A 55 -12.56 -24.90 -13.95
C PRO A 55 -13.72 -25.88 -13.88
N SER A 56 -14.07 -26.32 -12.68
CA SER A 56 -15.33 -27.05 -12.48
C SER A 56 -16.46 -26.18 -12.98
N VAL A 57 -17.23 -26.67 -13.94
CA VAL A 57 -18.40 -25.96 -14.47
C VAL A 57 -19.59 -26.07 -13.50
N ASN A 58 -19.52 -26.98 -12.51
CA ASN A 58 -20.62 -27.26 -11.59
C ASN A 58 -20.32 -26.72 -10.19
N LEU A 59 -21.25 -25.95 -9.63
CA LEU A 59 -21.17 -25.38 -8.28
C LEU A 59 -20.94 -26.45 -7.21
N LYS A 60 -21.50 -27.66 -7.40
CA LYS A 60 -21.37 -28.76 -6.44
C LYS A 60 -19.94 -29.29 -6.30
N ASP A 61 -19.14 -29.16 -7.34
CA ASP A 61 -17.75 -29.66 -7.37
C ASP A 61 -16.74 -28.54 -7.05
N GLN A 62 -17.23 -27.32 -6.78
CA GLN A 62 -16.42 -26.18 -6.38
C GLN A 62 -16.07 -26.28 -4.90
N SER A 63 -14.80 -26.01 -4.59
CA SER A 63 -14.28 -26.04 -3.23
C SER A 63 -14.31 -24.65 -2.62
N PHE A 64 -14.74 -24.58 -1.36
CA PHE A 64 -14.80 -23.34 -0.60
C PHE A 64 -13.95 -23.47 0.66
N HIS A 65 -13.28 -22.39 1.03
CA HIS A 65 -12.54 -22.24 2.26
C HIS A 65 -13.30 -21.34 3.23
N LEU A 66 -13.29 -21.71 4.50
CA LEU A 66 -13.85 -20.91 5.58
C LEU A 66 -12.71 -20.34 6.41
N LEU A 67 -12.40 -19.05 6.22
CA LEU A 67 -11.39 -18.35 7.00
C LEU A 67 -12.02 -17.86 8.31
N GLN A 68 -11.53 -18.40 9.43
CA GLN A 68 -12.01 -18.04 10.77
C GLN A 68 -11.27 -16.80 11.28
N ILE A 69 -11.95 -15.66 11.30
CA ILE A 69 -11.36 -14.38 11.73
C ILE A 69 -11.04 -14.42 13.23
N ALA A 70 -11.87 -15.11 14.03
CA ALA A 70 -11.60 -15.30 15.46
C ALA A 70 -10.23 -15.96 15.71
N ALA A 71 -9.92 -17.05 14.99
CA ALA A 71 -8.63 -17.72 15.12
C ALA A 71 -7.48 -16.81 14.64
N PHE A 72 -7.69 -16.04 13.56
CA PHE A 72 -6.68 -15.10 13.09
C PHE A 72 -6.37 -14.01 14.13
N ARG A 73 -7.37 -13.53 14.87
CA ARG A 73 -7.17 -12.61 16.01
C ARG A 73 -6.33 -13.23 17.12
N ASP A 74 -6.54 -14.50 17.42
CA ASP A 74 -5.72 -15.21 18.42
C ASP A 74 -4.26 -15.32 17.97
N TYR A 75 -4.01 -15.58 16.69
CA TYR A 75 -2.65 -15.57 16.12
C TYR A 75 -2.00 -14.19 16.20
N LEU A 76 -2.74 -13.11 15.89
CA LEU A 76 -2.23 -11.74 16.06
C LEU A 76 -1.93 -11.45 17.53
N ASN A 77 -2.81 -11.85 18.45
CA ASN A 77 -2.56 -11.68 19.88
C ASN A 77 -1.29 -12.40 20.34
N TRP A 78 -1.03 -13.59 19.80
CA TRP A 78 0.19 -14.33 20.08
C TRP A 78 1.43 -13.65 19.49
N GLU A 79 1.37 -13.14 18.26
CA GLU A 79 2.45 -12.40 17.60
C GLU A 79 2.89 -11.17 18.41
N PHE A 80 1.95 -10.49 19.06
CA PHE A 80 2.20 -9.28 19.85
C PHE A 80 2.38 -9.52 21.35
N SER A 81 2.41 -10.78 21.79
CA SER A 81 2.46 -11.15 23.22
C SER A 81 3.67 -10.56 23.97
N ASN A 82 4.80 -10.34 23.29
CA ASN A 82 5.99 -9.73 23.87
C ASN A 82 5.73 -8.31 24.40
N LEU A 83 4.74 -7.60 23.83
CA LEU A 83 4.38 -6.23 24.20
C LEU A 83 3.67 -6.14 25.56
N HIS A 84 3.16 -7.26 26.10
CA HIS A 84 2.59 -7.32 27.45
C HIS A 84 3.59 -6.93 28.55
N SER A 85 4.89 -7.10 28.28
CA SER A 85 5.96 -6.89 29.26
C SER A 85 6.41 -5.42 29.38
N ILE A 86 5.90 -4.53 28.54
CA ILE A 86 6.33 -3.13 28.46
C ILE A 86 5.76 -2.33 29.63
N GLN A 87 6.65 -1.72 30.42
CA GLN A 87 6.29 -0.83 31.51
C GLN A 87 5.69 0.49 30.96
N HIS A 88 4.60 0.98 31.57
CA HIS A 88 3.87 2.20 31.17
C HIS A 88 3.06 2.14 29.87
N PHE A 89 2.82 0.94 29.30
CA PHE A 89 1.91 0.74 28.18
C PHE A 89 0.77 -0.22 28.58
N LYS A 90 -0.49 0.18 28.39
CA LYS A 90 -1.65 -0.70 28.59
C LYS A 90 -1.89 -1.47 27.31
N TYR A 91 -1.55 -2.76 27.30
CA TYR A 91 -1.83 -3.64 26.19
C TYR A 91 -3.34 -3.84 25.99
N ASP A 92 -3.79 -3.70 24.74
CA ASP A 92 -5.15 -3.99 24.26
C ASP A 92 -5.05 -4.50 22.83
N ILE A 93 -5.46 -5.76 22.62
CA ILE A 93 -5.43 -6.42 21.31
C ILE A 93 -6.37 -5.77 20.29
N THR A 94 -7.49 -5.19 20.74
CA THR A 94 -8.45 -4.50 19.87
C THR A 94 -7.77 -3.33 19.17
N ARG A 95 -6.99 -2.57 19.95
CA ARG A 95 -6.21 -1.42 19.50
C ARG A 95 -5.00 -1.78 18.66
N ILE A 96 -4.37 -2.93 18.95
CA ILE A 96 -3.31 -3.45 18.09
C ILE A 96 -3.86 -3.90 16.73
N ILE A 97 -5.06 -4.51 16.70
CA ILE A 97 -5.73 -4.85 15.45
C ILE A 97 -6.05 -3.57 14.65
N ASP A 98 -6.49 -2.50 15.31
CA ASP A 98 -6.72 -1.21 14.68
C ASP A 98 -5.46 -0.67 13.98
N ASP A 99 -4.33 -0.71 14.67
CA ASP A 99 -3.04 -0.28 14.11
C ASP A 99 -2.51 -1.25 13.05
N PHE A 100 -2.73 -2.56 13.20
CA PHE A 100 -2.39 -3.57 12.20
C PHE A 100 -3.10 -3.29 10.86
N ILE A 101 -4.39 -2.92 10.91
CA ILE A 101 -5.15 -2.55 9.71
C ILE A 101 -4.51 -1.32 9.04
N LEU A 102 -4.11 -0.31 9.82
CA LEU A 102 -3.38 0.85 9.30
C LEU A 102 -2.06 0.44 8.63
N LEU A 103 -1.29 -0.47 9.22
CA LEU A 103 -0.06 -1.00 8.60
C LEU A 103 -0.37 -1.72 7.28
N CYS A 104 -1.45 -2.48 7.21
CA CYS A 104 -1.86 -3.14 5.96
C CYS A 104 -2.28 -2.15 4.87
N ILE A 105 -2.89 -1.01 5.22
CA ILE A 105 -3.25 0.05 4.26
C ILE A 105 -1.99 0.58 3.54
N PHE A 106 -0.83 0.67 4.21
CA PHE A 106 0.44 1.07 3.59
C PHE A 106 0.96 0.07 2.57
N VAL A 107 0.76 -1.23 2.82
CA VAL A 107 1.17 -2.28 1.88
C VAL A 107 0.29 -2.24 0.64
N GLY A 108 -1.00 -1.99 0.79
CA GLY A 108 -1.91 -1.80 -0.32
C GLY A 108 -3.35 -1.58 0.06
N ASN A 109 -4.02 -0.76 -0.73
CA ASN A 109 -5.44 -0.47 -0.66
C ASN A 109 -5.92 0.02 -2.04
N ASP A 110 -7.23 0.10 -2.24
CA ASP A 110 -7.82 0.48 -3.53
C ASP A 110 -7.84 2.00 -3.79
N PHE A 111 -7.51 2.84 -2.80
CA PHE A 111 -7.72 4.29 -2.85
C PHE A 111 -6.43 5.10 -3.04
N LEU A 112 -5.30 4.60 -2.56
CA LEU A 112 -4.00 5.25 -2.62
C LEU A 112 -3.00 4.39 -3.39
N PRO A 113 -2.09 5.01 -4.16
CA PRO A 113 -0.98 4.29 -4.76
C PRO A 113 -0.09 3.68 -3.67
N HIS A 114 0.43 2.49 -3.96
CA HIS A 114 1.36 1.79 -3.08
C HIS A 114 2.62 2.63 -2.85
N LEU A 115 3.13 2.63 -1.61
CA LEU A 115 4.46 3.15 -1.34
C LEU A 115 5.51 2.33 -2.13
N PRO A 116 6.59 2.97 -2.60
CA PRO A 116 7.69 2.26 -3.24
C PRO A 116 8.30 1.25 -2.25
N ASN A 117 8.83 0.15 -2.79
CA ASN A 117 9.57 -0.87 -2.04
C ASN A 117 8.80 -1.62 -0.92
N LEU A 118 7.47 -1.46 -0.81
CA LEU A 118 6.62 -2.19 0.12
C LEU A 118 5.68 -3.16 -0.64
N HIS A 119 6.17 -4.36 -0.94
CA HIS A 119 5.39 -5.42 -1.60
C HIS A 119 5.14 -6.63 -0.69
N ILE A 120 3.94 -7.23 -0.76
CA ILE A 120 3.59 -8.44 0.02
C ILE A 120 4.55 -9.59 -0.31
N ASP A 121 4.84 -9.81 -1.59
CA ASP A 121 5.77 -10.84 -2.06
C ASP A 121 7.20 -10.68 -1.50
N ASP A 122 7.58 -9.45 -1.13
CA ASP A 122 8.89 -9.14 -0.55
C ASP A 122 8.85 -9.18 0.99
N GLY A 123 7.74 -9.60 1.59
CA GLY A 123 7.59 -9.73 3.04
C GLY A 123 7.28 -8.43 3.77
N ALA A 124 6.75 -7.40 3.09
CA ALA A 124 6.49 -6.08 3.66
C ALA A 124 5.63 -6.09 4.93
N ILE A 125 4.65 -7.01 5.03
CA ILE A 125 3.83 -7.13 6.25
C ILE A 125 4.71 -7.51 7.45
N GLY A 126 5.59 -8.50 7.30
CA GLY A 126 6.50 -8.91 8.38
C GLY A 126 7.43 -7.78 8.83
N LEU A 127 8.02 -7.06 7.87
CA LEU A 127 8.84 -5.88 8.14
C LEU A 127 8.07 -4.82 8.94
N LEU A 128 6.84 -4.49 8.53
CA LEU A 128 6.00 -3.52 9.23
C LEU A 128 5.63 -3.96 10.64
N LEU A 129 5.37 -5.26 10.85
CA LEU A 129 5.11 -5.79 12.19
C LEU A 129 6.32 -5.65 13.10
N ASP A 130 7.52 -5.93 12.59
CA ASP A 130 8.77 -5.80 13.35
C ASP A 130 9.09 -4.35 13.71
N ILE A 131 8.92 -3.43 12.75
CA ILE A 131 9.05 -1.99 12.99
C ILE A 131 8.02 -1.51 14.03
N TYR A 132 6.77 -1.93 13.89
CA TYR A 132 5.71 -1.56 14.83
C TYR A 132 6.01 -2.05 16.25
N LYS A 133 6.46 -3.31 16.42
CA LYS A 133 6.89 -3.84 17.73
C LYS A 133 8.03 -3.03 18.36
N LYS A 134 8.96 -2.50 17.54
CA LYS A 134 10.09 -1.65 17.98
C LYS A 134 9.66 -0.24 18.37
N VAL A 135 8.73 0.35 17.63
CA VAL A 135 8.31 1.76 17.75
C VAL A 135 7.24 1.97 18.81
N LEU A 136 6.28 1.05 18.95
CA LEU A 136 5.14 1.19 19.87
C LEU A 136 5.52 1.55 21.33
N PRO A 137 6.58 0.98 21.95
CA PRO A 137 7.00 1.36 23.30
C PRO A 137 7.41 2.83 23.43
N GLN A 138 7.89 3.43 22.33
CA GLN A 138 8.40 4.80 22.28
C GLN A 138 7.35 5.81 21.82
N ALA A 139 6.32 5.35 21.10
CA ALA A 139 5.25 6.19 20.54
C ALA A 139 4.30 6.79 21.59
N GLY A 140 4.30 6.27 22.83
CA GLY A 140 3.45 6.74 23.90
C GLY A 140 1.95 6.41 23.71
N GLY A 141 1.62 5.46 22.84
CA GLY A 141 0.26 4.98 22.56
C GLY A 141 0.09 4.45 21.13
N TYR A 142 -1.14 4.11 20.78
CA TYR A 142 -1.53 3.56 19.47
C TYR A 142 -1.47 4.58 18.33
N LEU A 143 -1.28 4.14 17.08
CA LEU A 143 -1.21 4.99 15.89
C LEU A 143 -2.56 5.58 15.51
N ASN A 144 -3.62 4.82 15.70
CA ASN A 144 -4.98 5.17 15.33
C ASN A 144 -5.91 5.14 16.55
N ASP A 145 -6.89 6.04 16.57
CA ASP A 145 -7.99 6.07 17.54
C ASP A 145 -9.37 6.16 16.88
N ALA A 146 -10.02 4.99 16.74
CA ALA A 146 -11.33 4.82 16.10
C ALA A 146 -11.49 5.55 14.75
N GLY A 147 -10.42 5.51 13.96
CA GLY A 147 -10.31 6.13 12.66
C GLY A 147 -9.54 7.45 12.67
N THR A 148 -9.18 8.02 13.83
CA THR A 148 -8.38 9.26 13.91
C THR A 148 -6.89 8.93 13.94
N LEU A 149 -6.12 9.44 12.96
CA LEU A 149 -4.70 9.18 12.85
C LEU A 149 -3.85 10.10 13.76
N HIS A 150 -2.89 9.53 14.47
CA HIS A 150 -1.87 10.28 15.20
C HIS A 150 -0.60 10.44 14.36
N THR A 151 -0.51 11.54 13.61
CA THR A 151 0.61 11.79 12.67
C THR A 151 1.99 11.76 13.33
N HIS A 152 2.11 12.24 14.57
CA HIS A 152 3.38 12.21 15.32
C HIS A 152 3.90 10.79 15.59
N ARG A 153 2.99 9.83 15.84
CA ARG A 153 3.35 8.42 16.08
C ARG A 153 3.61 7.70 14.77
N LEU A 154 2.83 8.06 13.74
CA LEU A 154 3.05 7.55 12.40
C LEU A 154 4.45 7.93 11.88
N GLN A 155 4.91 9.16 12.13
CA GLN A 155 6.24 9.60 11.72
C GLN A 155 7.34 8.68 12.26
N LEU A 156 7.21 8.16 13.49
CA LEU A 156 8.20 7.23 14.06
C LEU A 156 8.29 5.91 13.28
N ILE A 157 7.17 5.43 12.74
CA ILE A 157 7.15 4.24 11.87
C ILE A 157 7.81 4.56 10.53
N LEU A 158 7.51 5.73 9.96
CA LEU A 158 8.10 6.17 8.69
C LEU A 158 9.61 6.35 8.82
N ASP A 159 10.11 6.96 9.90
CA ASP A 159 11.55 7.16 10.14
C ASP A 159 12.33 5.82 10.19
N GLU A 160 11.74 4.78 10.78
CA GLU A 160 12.30 3.44 10.79
C GLU A 160 12.23 2.77 9.41
N LEU A 161 11.13 2.96 8.67
CA LEU A 161 11.01 2.46 7.29
C LEU A 161 12.05 3.09 6.36
N VAL A 162 12.33 4.39 6.50
CA VAL A 162 13.40 5.08 5.74
C VAL A 162 14.75 4.44 6.02
N SER A 163 15.05 4.15 7.28
CA SER A 163 16.31 3.50 7.68
C SER A 163 16.45 2.12 7.02
N HIS A 164 15.36 1.36 6.93
CA HIS A 164 15.32 0.07 6.23
C HIS A 164 15.42 0.21 4.71
N GLU A 165 14.81 1.23 4.11
CA GLU A 165 14.89 1.51 2.68
C GLU A 165 16.33 1.82 2.25
N ILE A 166 17.04 2.64 3.01
CA ILE A 166 18.46 2.95 2.78
C ILE A 166 19.31 1.68 2.84
N GLN A 167 19.13 0.85 3.88
CA GLN A 167 19.86 -0.41 4.02
C GLN A 167 19.58 -1.37 2.85
N PHE A 168 18.32 -1.50 2.45
CA PHE A 168 17.92 -2.34 1.32
C PHE A 168 18.51 -1.84 0.00
N PHE A 169 18.57 -0.52 -0.19
CA PHE A 169 19.19 0.11 -1.34
C PHE A 169 20.69 -0.19 -1.42
N GLU A 170 21.42 0.00 -0.31
CA GLU A 170 22.85 -0.33 -0.20
C GLU A 170 23.10 -1.81 -0.53
N LEU A 171 22.33 -2.72 0.07
CA LEU A 171 22.41 -4.17 -0.18
C LEU A 171 22.08 -4.56 -1.62
N SER A 172 21.07 -3.93 -2.22
CA SER A 172 20.63 -4.21 -3.59
C SER A 172 21.62 -3.71 -4.64
N HIS A 173 22.27 -2.56 -4.37
CA HIS A 173 23.40 -2.07 -5.16
C HIS A 173 24.58 -3.02 -5.08
N ASP A 174 24.90 -3.55 -3.90
CA ASP A 174 25.94 -4.55 -3.70
C ASP A 174 25.70 -5.84 -4.50
N VAL A 175 24.45 -6.31 -4.56
CA VAL A 175 24.07 -7.51 -5.34
C VAL A 175 24.05 -7.26 -6.85
N ARG A 176 23.62 -6.07 -7.29
CA ARG A 176 23.73 -5.67 -8.70
C ARG A 176 25.19 -5.54 -9.12
N GLN A 177 26.06 -4.95 -8.29
CA GLN A 177 27.50 -4.89 -8.48
C GLN A 177 28.15 -6.28 -8.52
N ARG A 178 27.68 -7.25 -7.71
CA ARG A 178 28.09 -8.66 -7.78
C ARG A 178 27.67 -9.35 -9.09
N ARG A 179 26.55 -8.94 -9.70
CA ARG A 179 26.11 -9.42 -11.03
C ARG A 179 26.82 -8.71 -12.18
N THR A 180 27.23 -7.45 -11.99
CA THR A 180 28.04 -6.66 -12.92
C THR A 180 29.47 -6.52 -12.42
N GLY A 181 30.11 -7.60 -11.97
CA GLY A 181 31.57 -7.78 -11.85
C GLY A 181 32.45 -6.64 -11.30
N LYS A 182 31.94 -5.70 -10.50
CA LYS A 182 32.75 -4.60 -9.92
C LYS A 182 32.53 -4.53 -8.41
N PRO A 183 33.55 -4.84 -7.58
CA PRO A 183 33.41 -4.88 -6.13
C PRO A 183 33.65 -3.50 -5.49
N GLY A 184 32.59 -2.85 -4.98
CA GLY A 184 32.67 -1.88 -3.89
C GLY A 184 32.65 -2.59 -2.53
N PHE A 185 33.39 -2.07 -1.55
CA PHE A 185 33.43 -2.57 -0.17
C PHE A 185 32.95 -1.44 0.74
N ASP A 186 31.91 -1.65 1.55
CA ASP A 186 31.60 -0.84 2.74
C ASP A 186 31.27 -1.76 3.92
N PHE A 187 32.32 -2.21 4.61
CA PHE A 187 32.26 -2.74 5.98
C PHE A 187 33.07 -1.81 6.88
N PRO A 188 32.75 -1.66 8.18
CA PRO A 188 33.59 -0.90 9.10
C PRO A 188 34.99 -1.53 9.17
N LEU A 189 36.01 -0.78 8.71
CA LEU A 189 37.40 -1.24 8.59
C LEU A 189 38.01 -1.52 9.96
N ASN A 190 38.66 -2.67 10.10
CA ASN A 190 39.42 -3.04 11.29
C ASN A 190 40.70 -2.18 11.41
N ASP A 191 41.31 -2.08 12.59
CA ASP A 191 42.50 -1.23 12.80
C ASP A 191 43.69 -1.61 11.91
N THR A 192 43.82 -2.90 11.58
CA THR A 192 44.81 -3.41 10.61
C THR A 192 44.54 -2.93 9.19
N GLN A 193 43.27 -2.84 8.80
CA GLN A 193 42.83 -2.39 7.48
C GLN A 193 42.95 -0.87 7.33
N ARG A 194 42.70 -0.11 8.40
CA ARG A 194 42.99 1.33 8.43
C ARG A 194 44.48 1.61 8.23
N ALA A 195 45.35 0.87 8.92
CA ALA A 195 46.80 1.01 8.73
C ALA A 195 47.27 0.67 7.30
N LEU A 196 46.59 -0.26 6.61
CA LEU A 196 46.85 -0.56 5.20
C LEU A 196 46.42 0.58 4.28
N VAL A 197 45.23 1.15 4.51
CA VAL A 197 44.73 2.31 3.75
C VAL A 197 45.69 3.49 3.93
N ASP A 198 46.16 3.76 5.14
CA ASP A 198 47.10 4.85 5.42
C ASP A 198 48.44 4.65 4.67
N GLN A 199 48.96 3.42 4.61
CA GLN A 199 50.21 3.14 3.86
C GLN A 199 50.05 3.36 2.36
N VAL A 200 48.91 2.95 1.79
CA VAL A 200 48.59 3.18 0.38
C VAL A 200 48.39 4.68 0.11
N GLU A 201 47.70 5.39 1.01
CA GLU A 201 47.48 6.84 0.89
C GLU A 201 48.80 7.61 0.92
N VAL A 202 49.69 7.30 1.86
CA VAL A 202 51.02 7.93 1.96
C VAL A 202 51.85 7.67 0.71
N PHE A 203 51.85 6.44 0.20
CA PHE A 203 52.54 6.10 -1.04
C PHE A 203 52.02 6.91 -2.23
N VAL A 204 50.69 6.95 -2.40
CA VAL A 204 50.04 7.67 -3.50
C VAL A 204 50.37 9.17 -3.41
N ARG A 205 50.14 9.81 -2.26
CA ARG A 205 50.42 11.25 -2.08
C ARG A 205 51.88 11.61 -2.34
N THR A 206 52.82 10.74 -1.95
CA THR A 206 54.26 11.00 -2.10
C THR A 206 54.73 10.81 -3.53
N GLN A 207 54.20 9.83 -4.26
CA GLN A 207 54.69 9.45 -5.59
C GLN A 207 53.86 10.01 -6.75
N MET A 208 52.64 10.52 -6.50
CA MET A 208 51.75 11.07 -7.54
C MET A 208 52.36 12.20 -8.37
N TYR A 209 53.23 13.02 -7.78
CA TYR A 209 53.91 14.15 -8.44
C TYR A 209 55.41 13.91 -8.66
N SER A 210 55.90 12.69 -8.41
CA SER A 210 57.32 12.36 -8.56
C SER A 210 57.66 12.05 -10.03
N PRO A 211 58.82 12.50 -10.56
CA PRO A 211 59.24 12.16 -11.91
C PRO A 211 59.52 10.66 -12.13
N SER A 212 59.59 9.87 -11.05
CA SER A 212 59.72 8.41 -11.08
C SER A 212 58.38 7.67 -10.86
N LYS A 213 57.23 8.32 -11.07
CA LYS A 213 55.88 7.76 -10.85
C LYS A 213 55.67 6.41 -11.55
N SER A 214 56.14 6.26 -12.79
CA SER A 214 55.97 5.04 -13.59
C SER A 214 56.82 3.85 -13.13
N THR A 215 57.84 4.09 -12.31
CA THR A 215 58.74 3.06 -11.76
C THR A 215 58.60 2.87 -10.25
N ALA A 216 57.82 3.71 -9.56
CA ALA A 216 57.58 3.61 -8.13
C ALA A 216 56.61 2.47 -7.81
N GLN A 217 57.00 1.61 -6.87
CA GLN A 217 56.20 0.46 -6.42
C GLN A 217 56.18 0.41 -4.90
N LEU A 218 54.99 0.21 -4.32
CA LEU A 218 54.81 -0.09 -2.90
C LEU A 218 54.82 -1.61 -2.72
N ILE A 219 55.72 -2.11 -1.87
CA ILE A 219 55.88 -3.54 -1.60
C ILE A 219 55.41 -3.83 -0.16
N LEU A 220 54.42 -4.70 -0.02
CA LEU A 220 53.84 -5.14 1.25
C LEU A 220 54.18 -6.63 1.49
N SER A 221 54.78 -6.96 2.64
CA SER A 221 55.15 -8.34 3.01
C SER A 221 53.94 -9.12 3.55
N GLY A 222 53.67 -10.34 3.05
CA GLY A 222 52.51 -11.17 3.45
C GLY A 222 52.56 -11.69 4.90
N CYS A 223 51.47 -11.99 5.61
CA CYS A 223 50.13 -12.44 5.22
C CYS A 223 49.01 -11.45 5.56
N TYR A 224 48.14 -11.18 4.58
CA TYR A 224 46.86 -10.50 4.80
C TYR A 224 45.71 -11.37 4.31
N ASP A 225 44.61 -11.37 5.06
CA ASP A 225 43.52 -12.31 4.91
C ASP A 225 42.76 -12.10 3.58
N ARG A 226 41.74 -12.93 3.31
CA ARG A 226 40.94 -12.81 2.07
C ARG A 226 40.28 -11.43 1.94
N LEU A 227 39.89 -10.81 3.06
CA LEU A 227 39.20 -9.52 3.09
C LEU A 227 40.18 -8.37 2.79
N ASP A 228 41.37 -8.41 3.37
CA ASP A 228 42.43 -7.43 3.15
C ASP A 228 42.91 -7.43 1.68
N ARG A 229 43.02 -8.61 1.06
CA ARG A 229 43.35 -8.72 -0.37
C ARG A 229 42.25 -8.17 -1.27
N CYS A 230 40.99 -8.36 -0.88
CA CYS A 230 39.86 -7.77 -1.59
C CYS A 230 39.83 -6.24 -1.44
N LEU A 231 40.12 -5.73 -0.24
CA LEU A 231 40.25 -4.30 0.03
C LEU A 231 41.36 -3.67 -0.82
N LEU A 232 42.56 -4.27 -0.84
CA LEU A 232 43.69 -3.76 -1.63
C LEU A 232 43.42 -3.78 -3.14
N ARG A 233 42.70 -4.79 -3.66
CA ARG A 233 42.25 -4.80 -5.07
C ARG A 233 41.24 -3.69 -5.37
N SER A 234 40.28 -3.46 -4.47
CA SER A 234 39.28 -2.40 -4.63
C SER A 234 39.92 -1.00 -4.55
N LEU A 235 40.88 -0.80 -3.65
CA LEU A 235 41.65 0.44 -3.56
C LEU A 235 42.51 0.66 -4.81
N ALA A 236 43.18 -0.38 -5.30
CA ALA A 236 43.98 -0.29 -6.52
C ALA A 236 43.13 0.11 -7.74
N ASP A 237 41.95 -0.49 -7.89
CA ASP A 237 41.00 -0.16 -8.98
C ASP A 237 40.46 1.27 -8.87
N LYS A 238 40.11 1.73 -7.66
CA LYS A 238 39.62 3.11 -7.45
C LYS A 238 40.70 4.19 -7.61
N LEU A 239 41.97 3.85 -7.41
CA LEU A 239 43.10 4.78 -7.45
C LEU A 239 43.93 4.65 -8.74
N ASP A 240 43.46 3.87 -9.72
CA ASP A 240 44.17 3.54 -10.97
C ASP A 240 45.61 3.04 -10.73
N LEU A 241 45.74 2.09 -9.82
CA LEU A 241 46.98 1.37 -9.56
C LEU A 241 46.88 -0.06 -10.09
N TRP A 242 47.98 -0.59 -10.63
CA TRP A 242 48.12 -2.03 -10.83
C TRP A 242 48.50 -2.70 -9.51
N ILE A 243 48.06 -3.95 -9.32
CA ILE A 243 48.37 -4.76 -8.15
C ILE A 243 48.79 -6.17 -8.59
N SER A 244 49.92 -6.66 -8.07
CA SER A 244 50.40 -8.04 -8.27
C SER A 244 50.56 -8.79 -6.94
N PHE A 245 50.40 -10.11 -7.01
CA PHE A 245 50.52 -11.03 -5.88
C PHE A 245 51.54 -12.10 -6.25
N ASP A 246 52.81 -11.83 -5.97
CA ASP A 246 53.94 -12.67 -6.36
C ASP A 246 54.68 -13.22 -5.13
N ASN A 247 55.60 -14.15 -5.34
CA ASN A 247 56.51 -14.59 -4.30
C ASN A 247 57.87 -13.92 -4.51
N GLN A 248 58.49 -13.44 -3.44
CA GLN A 248 59.86 -12.93 -3.51
C GLN A 248 60.81 -14.01 -4.05
N GLU A 249 61.64 -13.65 -5.02
CA GLU A 249 62.49 -14.61 -5.76
C GLU A 249 63.50 -15.32 -4.86
N GLU A 250 64.04 -14.66 -3.83
CA GLU A 250 65.07 -15.23 -2.94
C GLU A 250 64.52 -16.01 -1.74
N THR A 251 63.35 -15.63 -1.24
CA THR A 251 62.81 -16.17 0.04
C THR A 251 61.54 -17.01 -0.15
N HIS A 252 60.97 -17.02 -1.37
CA HIS A 252 59.66 -17.60 -1.70
C HIS A 252 58.49 -17.11 -0.82
N ALA A 253 58.67 -16.02 -0.07
CA ALA A 253 57.63 -15.44 0.77
C ALA A 253 56.61 -14.66 -0.10
N PRO A 254 55.30 -14.72 0.22
CA PRO A 254 54.28 -14.01 -0.55
C PRO A 254 54.38 -12.50 -0.33
N VAL A 255 54.33 -11.74 -1.43
CA VAL A 255 54.47 -10.28 -1.45
C VAL A 255 53.41 -9.66 -2.36
N ILE A 256 52.89 -8.51 -1.95
CA ILE A 256 51.92 -7.72 -2.71
C ILE A 256 52.60 -6.45 -3.19
N SER A 257 52.55 -6.18 -4.49
CA SER A 257 53.15 -5.00 -5.12
C SER A 257 52.06 -4.12 -5.74
N LEU A 258 52.10 -2.80 -5.46
CA LEU A 258 51.19 -1.80 -6.04
C LEU A 258 52.00 -0.71 -6.78
N GLY A 259 51.53 -0.25 -7.94
CA GLY A 259 52.17 0.82 -8.69
C GLY A 259 51.22 1.54 -9.65
N PHE A 260 51.64 2.68 -10.21
CA PHE A 260 50.80 3.44 -11.15
C PHE A 260 50.76 2.77 -12.53
N LEU A 261 49.59 2.80 -13.16
CA LEU A 261 49.42 2.36 -14.55
C LEU A 261 50.22 3.28 -15.51
N PRO A 262 50.89 2.72 -16.53
CA PRO A 262 51.54 3.53 -17.57
C PRO A 262 50.50 4.36 -18.32
N ASP A 263 50.79 5.64 -18.53
CA ASP A 263 49.89 6.66 -19.08
C ASP A 263 49.04 6.15 -20.26
N ASP A 264 47.71 6.10 -20.05
CA ASP A 264 46.73 6.59 -21.03
C ASP A 264 45.31 6.78 -20.42
N LEU A 265 44.87 8.05 -20.49
CA LEU A 265 43.50 8.54 -20.69
C LEU A 265 42.46 8.50 -19.53
N GLN A 266 42.48 9.62 -18.78
CA GLN A 266 41.34 10.47 -18.35
C GLN A 266 40.17 9.83 -17.56
N LEU A 267 40.23 9.93 -16.22
CA LEU A 267 39.07 9.85 -15.33
C LEU A 267 38.37 11.21 -15.20
N SER A 268 37.06 11.24 -15.44
CA SER A 268 36.18 12.32 -14.96
C SER A 268 35.03 11.77 -14.13
N LYS A 269 35.08 12.07 -12.83
CA LYS A 269 33.99 12.20 -11.84
C LYS A 269 33.28 10.93 -11.33
N ASP A 270 32.87 11.06 -10.07
CA ASP A 270 32.52 10.03 -9.09
C ASP A 270 31.14 9.37 -9.35
N PRO A 271 31.07 8.05 -9.64
CA PRO A 271 29.84 7.36 -10.08
C PRO A 271 28.83 7.06 -8.94
N VAL A 272 29.20 7.25 -7.67
CA VAL A 272 28.37 6.81 -6.53
C VAL A 272 27.30 7.83 -6.17
N ILE A 273 27.62 9.13 -6.22
CA ILE A 273 26.65 10.21 -5.95
C ILE A 273 25.70 10.39 -7.14
N ASP A 274 26.17 10.16 -8.37
CA ASP A 274 25.32 10.22 -9.56
C ASP A 274 24.36 9.03 -9.66
N ALA A 275 24.65 7.85 -9.09
CA ALA A 275 23.71 6.72 -9.12
C ALA A 275 22.50 6.93 -8.20
N ALA A 276 22.71 7.46 -6.99
CA ALA A 276 21.62 7.83 -6.08
C ALA A 276 20.81 9.00 -6.62
N HIS A 277 21.47 10.04 -7.15
CA HIS A 277 20.79 11.15 -7.82
C HIS A 277 20.23 10.79 -9.21
N SER A 278 20.67 9.73 -9.87
CA SER A 278 20.14 9.24 -11.16
C SER A 278 18.85 8.47 -10.97
N ILE A 279 18.70 7.70 -9.88
CA ILE A 279 17.44 7.03 -9.56
C ILE A 279 16.43 8.03 -8.98
N LEU A 280 16.89 8.98 -8.15
CA LEU A 280 16.08 10.13 -7.75
C LEU A 280 15.69 11.00 -8.96
N ARG A 281 16.56 11.15 -9.98
CA ARG A 281 16.24 11.82 -11.27
C ARG A 281 15.33 10.99 -12.18
N ASP A 282 15.44 9.67 -12.21
CA ASP A 282 14.54 8.82 -13.00
C ASP A 282 13.12 8.77 -12.39
N LEU A 283 12.99 8.97 -11.06
CA LEU A 283 11.71 9.21 -10.38
C LEU A 283 11.23 10.66 -10.50
N HIS A 284 12.15 11.62 -10.57
CA HIS A 284 11.90 13.05 -10.85
C HIS A 284 11.22 13.24 -12.23
N ASP A 285 11.67 12.51 -13.25
CA ASP A 285 11.09 12.58 -14.61
C ASP A 285 9.68 11.94 -14.69
N LYS A 286 9.34 11.00 -13.80
CA LYS A 286 8.05 10.30 -13.83
C LYS A 286 6.88 11.13 -13.28
N MET A 287 7.15 12.06 -12.37
CA MET A 287 6.12 12.84 -11.67
C MET A 287 5.82 14.20 -12.30
N THR A 288 6.65 14.70 -13.24
CA THR A 288 6.51 16.08 -13.76
C THR A 288 6.36 17.13 -12.65
N LEU A 289 7.03 16.91 -11.51
CA LEU A 289 6.96 17.77 -10.33
C LEU A 289 8.37 18.26 -10.02
N ASP A 290 8.50 19.55 -9.73
CA ASP A 290 9.76 20.17 -9.37
C ASP A 290 10.03 19.91 -7.90
N TYR A 291 10.85 18.89 -7.61
CA TYR A 291 11.17 18.49 -6.23
C TYR A 291 12.02 19.55 -5.49
N ASP A 292 12.62 20.51 -6.20
CA ASP A 292 13.29 21.66 -5.58
C ASP A 292 12.27 22.68 -5.01
N ASP A 293 10.99 22.60 -5.43
CA ASP A 293 9.89 23.35 -4.82
C ASP A 293 9.33 22.60 -3.60
N SER A 294 9.89 22.93 -2.43
CA SER A 294 9.41 22.43 -1.12
C SER A 294 7.88 22.52 -0.91
N ASN A 295 7.18 23.42 -1.61
CA ASN A 295 5.71 23.51 -1.52
C ASN A 295 4.99 22.38 -2.28
N GLN A 296 5.55 21.88 -3.39
CA GLN A 296 4.94 20.78 -4.15
C GLN A 296 5.04 19.46 -3.39
N LEU A 297 6.21 19.17 -2.82
CA LEU A 297 6.42 18.00 -1.97
C LEU A 297 5.47 17.99 -0.76
N HIS A 298 5.29 19.16 -0.14
CA HIS A 298 4.35 19.32 0.97
C HIS A 298 2.90 19.02 0.55
N LYS A 299 2.49 19.39 -0.67
CA LYS A 299 1.12 19.12 -1.17
C LYS A 299 0.89 17.63 -1.39
N ILE A 300 1.85 16.91 -1.94
CA ILE A 300 1.72 15.47 -2.21
C ILE A 300 1.65 14.69 -0.90
N THR A 301 2.58 14.97 0.02
CA THR A 301 2.60 14.35 1.35
C THR A 301 1.33 14.67 2.14
N HIS A 302 0.86 15.92 2.11
CA HIS A 302 -0.42 16.30 2.70
C HIS A 302 -1.57 15.49 2.12
N ALA A 303 -1.72 15.43 0.79
CA ALA A 303 -2.80 14.71 0.13
C ALA A 303 -2.76 13.19 0.42
N TYR A 304 -1.57 12.61 0.52
CA TYR A 304 -1.41 11.20 0.84
C TYR A 304 -1.85 10.89 2.28
N VAL A 305 -1.42 11.69 3.25
CA VAL A 305 -1.79 11.51 4.66
C VAL A 305 -3.27 11.85 4.90
N GLU A 306 -3.81 12.83 4.18
CA GLU A 306 -5.26 13.09 4.14
C GLU A 306 -6.01 11.87 3.63
N GLY A 307 -5.49 11.19 2.60
CA GLY A 307 -6.06 9.94 2.10
C GLY A 307 -6.03 8.81 3.10
N LEU A 308 -4.93 8.63 3.84
CA LEU A 308 -4.87 7.64 4.92
C LEU A 308 -5.96 7.91 5.97
N GLN A 309 -6.13 9.18 6.35
CA GLN A 309 -7.18 9.61 7.26
C GLN A 309 -8.58 9.35 6.67
N TRP A 310 -8.79 9.61 5.38
CA TRP A 310 -10.05 9.33 4.69
C TRP A 310 -10.37 7.83 4.67
N ILE A 311 -9.39 6.97 4.36
CA ILE A 311 -9.54 5.51 4.35
C ILE A 311 -9.89 5.02 5.76
N LEU A 312 -9.18 5.49 6.79
CA LEU A 312 -9.52 5.13 8.17
C LEU A 312 -10.97 5.51 8.51
N LEU A 313 -11.42 6.72 8.16
CA LEU A 313 -12.83 7.08 8.37
C LEU A 313 -13.79 6.20 7.55
N TYR A 314 -13.47 5.90 6.30
CA TYR A 314 -14.25 5.01 5.43
C TYR A 314 -14.48 3.63 6.09
N TYR A 315 -13.43 3.04 6.63
CA TYR A 315 -13.49 1.72 7.27
C TYR A 315 -14.23 1.78 8.62
N TYR A 316 -13.97 2.77 9.47
CA TYR A 316 -14.52 2.86 10.84
C TYR A 316 -15.92 3.45 10.89
N GLN A 317 -16.14 4.56 10.19
CA GLN A 317 -17.32 5.41 10.34
C GLN A 317 -18.21 5.38 9.09
N GLY A 318 -17.65 5.05 7.93
CA GLY A 318 -18.30 5.16 6.63
C GLY A 318 -17.70 6.30 5.82
N VAL A 319 -18.24 6.55 4.62
CA VAL A 319 -17.71 7.56 3.70
C VAL A 319 -17.64 8.92 4.39
N ALA A 320 -16.44 9.50 4.45
CA ALA A 320 -16.20 10.82 5.03
C ALA A 320 -16.47 11.95 4.02
N SER A 321 -16.15 11.70 2.75
CA SER A 321 -16.40 12.59 1.62
C SER A 321 -16.49 11.75 0.35
N TRP A 322 -17.49 12.03 -0.50
CA TRP A 322 -17.68 11.41 -1.80
C TRP A 322 -16.85 12.07 -2.91
N SER A 323 -16.52 13.35 -2.78
CA SER A 323 -15.73 14.11 -3.76
C SER A 323 -14.23 14.01 -3.56
N TRP A 324 -13.76 13.65 -2.36
CA TRP A 324 -12.34 13.51 -2.10
C TRP A 324 -11.72 12.37 -2.94
N ALA A 325 -10.62 12.68 -3.61
CA ALA A 325 -9.80 11.72 -4.35
C ALA A 325 -8.34 12.15 -4.28
N TYR A 326 -7.42 11.18 -4.30
CA TYR A 326 -5.99 11.45 -4.34
C TYR A 326 -5.58 11.96 -5.74
N PRO A 327 -5.04 13.19 -5.89
CA PRO A 327 -4.93 13.86 -7.18
C PRO A 327 -3.61 13.57 -7.92
N TYR A 328 -2.91 12.50 -7.56
CA TYR A 328 -1.63 12.11 -8.17
C TYR A 328 -1.63 10.62 -8.52
N HIS A 329 -0.93 10.22 -9.57
CA HIS A 329 -0.83 8.80 -9.96
C HIS A 329 0.14 8.00 -9.07
N TYR A 330 1.01 8.68 -8.33
CA TYR A 330 2.08 8.08 -7.55
C TYR A 330 2.04 8.55 -6.09
N SER A 331 2.54 7.70 -5.20
CA SER A 331 2.72 7.99 -3.78
C SER A 331 3.97 8.86 -3.54
N PRO A 332 4.02 9.64 -2.44
CA PRO A 332 5.26 10.28 -2.01
C PRO A 332 6.32 9.23 -1.61
N MET A 333 7.56 9.67 -1.45
CA MET A 333 8.61 8.82 -0.89
C MET A 333 8.41 8.65 0.63
N ILE A 334 8.89 7.54 1.15
CA ILE A 334 8.83 7.25 2.60
C ILE A 334 9.69 8.25 3.38
N SER A 335 10.78 8.74 2.76
CA SER A 335 11.68 9.77 3.31
C SER A 335 11.06 11.14 3.45
N ASP A 336 9.92 11.40 2.79
CA ASP A 336 9.27 12.70 2.85
C ASP A 336 8.58 12.90 4.21
N LYS A 337 8.99 13.96 4.92
CA LYS A 337 8.52 14.21 6.27
C LYS A 337 7.04 14.58 6.30
N VAL A 338 6.30 13.93 7.21
CA VAL A 338 4.90 14.25 7.48
C VAL A 338 4.82 15.36 8.51
N ALA A 339 4.16 16.47 8.16
CA ALA A 339 3.88 17.54 9.11
C ALA A 339 2.66 17.19 9.99
N SER A 340 2.42 18.02 11.02
CA SER A 340 1.18 17.94 11.78
C SER A 340 0.04 18.55 10.97
N TYR A 341 -0.81 17.68 10.41
CA TYR A 341 -1.96 18.07 9.61
C TYR A 341 -3.26 17.98 10.41
N LYS A 342 -4.21 18.85 10.05
CA LYS A 342 -5.60 18.75 10.50
C LYS A 342 -6.47 18.59 9.26
N PHE A 343 -7.22 17.51 9.23
CA PHE A 343 -8.07 17.18 8.10
C PHE A 343 -9.53 17.52 8.43
N ALA A 344 -10.24 18.07 7.46
CA ALA A 344 -11.66 18.36 7.55
C ALA A 344 -12.33 17.86 6.28
N PHE A 345 -13.21 16.87 6.42
CA PHE A 345 -13.97 16.32 5.30
C PHE A 345 -15.39 16.85 5.33
N GLU A 346 -15.90 17.22 4.16
CA GLU A 346 -17.29 17.56 3.96
C GLU A 346 -18.00 16.35 3.33
N LEU A 347 -19.08 15.91 3.98
CA LEU A 347 -19.93 14.86 3.44
C LEU A 347 -20.86 15.45 2.39
N ASP A 348 -20.44 15.35 1.14
CA ASP A 348 -21.20 15.72 -0.04
C ASP A 348 -22.07 14.56 -0.55
N ASN A 349 -22.63 14.70 -1.76
CA ASN A 349 -23.54 13.71 -2.32
C ASN A 349 -22.80 12.79 -3.30
N PRO A 350 -23.12 11.48 -3.33
CA PRO A 350 -22.61 10.61 -4.38
C PRO A 350 -23.12 11.07 -5.75
N PHE A 351 -22.32 10.78 -6.79
CA PHE A 351 -22.77 10.94 -8.18
C PHE A 351 -24.06 10.14 -8.44
N LYS A 352 -24.91 10.68 -9.32
CA LYS A 352 -26.00 9.89 -9.90
C LYS A 352 -25.44 8.75 -10.76
N PRO A 353 -26.22 7.67 -10.99
CA PRO A 353 -25.75 6.53 -11.78
C PRO A 353 -25.10 6.90 -13.13
N PHE A 354 -25.70 7.80 -13.92
CA PHE A 354 -25.13 8.19 -15.21
C PHE A 354 -23.92 9.11 -15.08
N GLU A 355 -23.88 9.96 -14.06
CA GLU A 355 -22.73 10.82 -13.77
C GLU A 355 -21.51 9.95 -13.43
N GLN A 356 -21.72 8.90 -12.63
CA GLN A 356 -20.70 7.90 -12.33
C GLN A 356 -20.30 7.09 -13.56
N LEU A 357 -21.24 6.68 -14.42
CA LEU A 357 -20.90 5.92 -15.64
C LEU A 357 -20.01 6.74 -16.59
N LEU A 358 -20.33 8.01 -16.82
CA LEU A 358 -19.46 8.88 -17.63
C LEU A 358 -18.11 9.15 -16.94
N GLY A 359 -18.09 9.15 -15.61
CA GLY A 359 -16.86 9.32 -14.83
C GLY A 359 -15.97 8.06 -14.75
N VAL A 360 -16.43 6.90 -15.20
CA VAL A 360 -15.69 5.62 -15.06
C VAL A 360 -15.47 4.94 -16.40
N LEU A 361 -16.46 4.94 -17.29
CA LEU A 361 -16.38 4.18 -18.54
C LEU A 361 -15.47 4.88 -19.55
N PRO A 362 -14.66 4.12 -20.31
CA PRO A 362 -13.93 4.67 -21.45
C PRO A 362 -14.89 4.96 -22.61
N GLY A 363 -14.49 5.82 -23.55
CA GLY A 363 -15.28 6.16 -24.75
C GLY A 363 -15.67 4.95 -25.60
N LEU A 364 -14.86 3.88 -25.59
CA LEU A 364 -15.17 2.61 -26.26
C LEU A 364 -16.42 1.91 -25.72
N SER A 365 -16.79 2.17 -24.47
CA SER A 365 -17.95 1.60 -23.80
C SER A 365 -19.16 2.53 -23.80
N SER A 366 -19.15 3.59 -24.62
CA SER A 366 -20.23 4.59 -24.73
C SER A 366 -21.61 3.99 -24.97
N SER A 367 -21.73 2.81 -25.61
CA SER A 367 -23.01 2.13 -25.78
C SER A 367 -23.73 1.77 -24.47
N HIS A 368 -23.06 1.82 -23.32
CA HIS A 368 -23.63 1.54 -21.99
C HIS A 368 -24.21 2.78 -21.30
N VAL A 369 -24.04 3.97 -21.87
CA VAL A 369 -24.69 5.21 -21.40
C VAL A 369 -25.87 5.59 -22.31
N PRO A 370 -26.85 6.37 -21.81
CA PRO A 370 -27.93 6.92 -22.63
C PRO A 370 -27.42 7.56 -23.92
N VAL A 371 -28.17 7.42 -25.02
CA VAL A 371 -27.80 7.96 -26.34
C VAL A 371 -27.49 9.45 -26.26
N ALA A 372 -28.24 10.20 -25.44
CA ALA A 372 -28.05 11.62 -25.14
C ALA A 372 -26.61 12.00 -24.70
N PHE A 373 -25.86 11.06 -24.12
CA PHE A 373 -24.53 11.31 -23.56
C PHE A 373 -23.39 10.66 -24.36
N GLN A 374 -23.68 9.84 -25.37
CA GLN A 374 -22.65 9.10 -26.10
C GLN A 374 -21.70 10.02 -26.87
N ASP A 375 -22.23 11.11 -27.43
CA ASP A 375 -21.45 12.10 -28.16
C ASP A 375 -20.47 12.86 -27.26
N LEU A 376 -20.79 13.00 -25.96
CA LEU A 376 -19.87 13.64 -24.99
C LEU A 376 -18.57 12.84 -24.82
N MET A 377 -18.61 11.52 -25.01
CA MET A 377 -17.45 10.64 -24.84
C MET A 377 -16.68 10.40 -26.14
N THR A 378 -17.31 10.61 -27.30
CA THR A 378 -16.79 10.16 -28.61
C THR A 378 -16.54 11.30 -29.58
N SER A 379 -17.27 12.40 -29.48
CA SER A 379 -17.13 13.53 -30.39
C SER A 379 -15.90 14.38 -30.05
N PRO A 380 -15.00 14.68 -31.01
CA PRO A 380 -13.89 15.61 -30.80
C PRO A 380 -14.32 17.03 -30.45
N THR A 381 -15.59 17.39 -30.69
CA THR A 381 -16.13 18.72 -30.33
C THR A 381 -16.64 18.78 -28.90
N SER A 382 -16.64 17.66 -28.17
CA SER A 382 -17.12 17.61 -26.79
C SER A 382 -16.19 18.41 -25.87
N PRO A 383 -16.75 19.18 -24.92
CA PRO A 383 -15.97 19.95 -23.95
C PRO A 383 -15.20 19.08 -22.95
N ILE A 384 -15.44 17.76 -22.95
CA ILE A 384 -14.80 16.78 -22.06
C ILE A 384 -14.14 15.63 -22.83
N PHE A 385 -13.92 15.78 -24.14
CA PHE A 385 -13.28 14.75 -24.98
C PHE A 385 -11.87 14.39 -24.48
N ASP A 386 -11.15 15.36 -23.90
CA ASP A 386 -9.83 15.18 -23.30
C ASP A 386 -9.80 14.17 -22.14
N LEU A 387 -10.94 13.90 -21.50
CA LEU A 387 -11.06 12.93 -20.42
C LEU A 387 -11.12 11.47 -20.92
N TYR A 388 -11.28 11.25 -22.24
CA TYR A 388 -11.46 9.92 -22.84
C TYR A 388 -10.34 9.59 -23.84
N PRO A 389 -9.07 9.48 -23.39
CA PRO A 389 -7.97 9.16 -24.28
C PRO A 389 -8.12 7.76 -24.88
N THR A 390 -7.89 7.63 -26.18
CA THR A 390 -7.84 6.32 -26.87
C THR A 390 -6.52 5.58 -26.65
N GLN A 391 -5.48 6.32 -26.30
CA GLN A 391 -4.15 5.82 -25.95
C GLN A 391 -3.66 6.55 -24.70
N PHE A 392 -3.15 5.80 -23.74
CA PHE A 392 -2.58 6.33 -22.50
C PHE A 392 -1.33 5.53 -22.13
N GLU A 393 -0.43 6.17 -21.38
CA GLU A 393 0.78 5.51 -20.90
C GLU A 393 0.48 4.61 -19.70
N THR A 394 1.17 3.48 -19.64
CA THR A 394 1.17 2.58 -18.48
C THR A 394 2.57 2.47 -17.90
N ASP A 395 2.66 2.49 -16.57
CA ASP A 395 3.92 2.33 -15.84
C ASP A 395 3.82 1.15 -14.88
N LEU A 396 4.64 0.11 -15.08
CA LEU A 396 4.69 -1.06 -14.21
C LEU A 396 5.19 -0.72 -12.80
N ASN A 397 5.98 0.35 -12.63
CA ASN A 397 6.49 0.81 -11.33
C ASN A 397 6.99 -0.31 -10.39
N GLY A 398 7.80 -1.24 -10.91
CA GLY A 398 8.35 -2.36 -10.15
C GLY A 398 7.43 -3.56 -9.95
N LYS A 399 6.19 -3.52 -10.45
CA LYS A 399 5.26 -4.66 -10.46
C LYS A 399 5.58 -5.63 -11.60
N ARG A 400 5.19 -6.90 -11.41
CA ARG A 400 5.50 -8.00 -12.35
C ARG A 400 4.44 -8.21 -13.42
N SER A 401 3.24 -7.70 -13.18
CA SER A 401 2.07 -7.96 -14.01
C SER A 401 1.43 -6.68 -14.52
N ASP A 402 1.02 -6.68 -15.79
CA ASP A 402 0.45 -5.50 -16.46
C ASP A 402 -0.82 -4.98 -15.81
N TRP A 403 -1.65 -5.85 -15.23
CA TRP A 403 -2.86 -5.44 -14.50
C TRP A 403 -2.58 -4.71 -13.19
N GLN A 404 -1.32 -4.69 -12.73
CA GLN A 404 -0.87 -3.90 -11.59
C GLN A 404 -0.19 -2.59 -12.02
N ALA A 405 -0.07 -2.34 -13.33
CA ALA A 405 0.54 -1.13 -13.85
C ALA A 405 -0.35 0.10 -13.57
N ILE A 406 0.30 1.23 -13.32
CA ILE A 406 -0.35 2.52 -13.16
C ILE A 406 -0.78 3.01 -14.54
N ALA A 407 -2.07 3.19 -14.75
CA ALA A 407 -2.62 3.81 -15.95
C ALA A 407 -2.64 5.34 -15.81
N LYS A 408 -1.84 6.04 -16.61
CA LYS A 408 -1.75 7.51 -16.59
C LYS A 408 -2.89 8.12 -17.40
N ILE A 409 -4.07 8.16 -16.80
CA ILE A 409 -5.28 8.76 -17.37
C ILE A 409 -5.53 10.12 -16.69
N PRO A 410 -6.03 11.15 -17.40
CA PRO A 410 -6.40 12.42 -16.80
C PRO A 410 -7.39 12.25 -15.64
N PHE A 411 -7.20 13.00 -14.57
CA PHE A 411 -8.19 13.07 -13.50
C PHE A 411 -9.41 13.86 -13.95
N ILE A 412 -10.60 13.33 -13.67
CA ILE A 412 -11.86 13.95 -14.08
C ILE A 412 -12.16 15.17 -13.21
N ASP A 413 -12.38 16.30 -13.86
CA ASP A 413 -12.98 17.47 -13.21
C ASP A 413 -14.50 17.28 -13.14
N SER A 414 -15.00 17.00 -11.94
CA SER A 414 -16.42 16.78 -11.68
C SER A 414 -17.30 17.95 -12.10
N ARG A 415 -16.82 19.19 -12.02
CA ARG A 415 -17.59 20.37 -12.42
C ARG A 415 -17.77 20.42 -13.93
N ARG A 416 -16.68 20.23 -14.68
CA ARG A 416 -16.73 20.18 -16.16
C ARG A 416 -17.64 19.06 -16.65
N LEU A 417 -17.55 17.88 -16.03
CA LEU A 417 -18.39 16.73 -16.38
C LEU A 417 -19.88 17.04 -16.17
N LEU A 418 -20.25 17.51 -14.98
CA LEU A 418 -21.66 17.79 -14.65
C LEU A 418 -22.24 18.94 -15.50
N GLU A 419 -21.45 19.97 -15.79
CA GLU A 419 -21.87 21.06 -16.69
C GLU A 419 -22.14 20.56 -18.12
N ALA A 420 -21.26 19.71 -18.66
CA ALA A 420 -21.45 19.11 -19.98
C ALA A 420 -22.70 18.21 -20.04
N MET A 421 -22.92 17.38 -19.01
CA MET A 421 -24.10 16.51 -18.94
C MET A 421 -25.40 17.30 -18.86
N LYS A 422 -25.44 18.37 -18.07
CA LYS A 422 -26.63 19.22 -17.88
C LYS A 422 -27.15 19.80 -19.20
N ALA A 423 -26.27 20.05 -20.17
CA ALA A 423 -26.66 20.55 -21.49
C ALA A 423 -27.46 19.52 -22.33
N HIS A 424 -27.36 18.23 -22.00
CA HIS A 424 -28.00 17.12 -22.72
C HIS A 424 -29.05 16.36 -21.89
N GLU A 425 -29.26 16.73 -20.62
CA GLU A 425 -30.25 16.07 -19.74
C GLU A 425 -31.68 16.11 -20.30
N TRP A 426 -32.02 17.11 -21.12
CA TRP A 426 -33.34 17.26 -21.72
C TRP A 426 -33.63 16.21 -22.83
N GLU A 427 -32.61 15.53 -23.33
CA GLU A 427 -32.73 14.48 -24.36
C GLU A 427 -33.02 13.09 -23.74
N LEU A 428 -32.97 12.97 -22.42
CA LEU A 428 -33.23 11.71 -21.72
C LEU A 428 -34.71 11.32 -21.80
N THR A 429 -34.95 10.01 -21.93
CA THR A 429 -36.30 9.45 -21.81
C THR A 429 -36.78 9.42 -20.36
N ASP A 430 -38.10 9.35 -20.14
CA ASP A 430 -38.67 9.25 -18.79
C ASP A 430 -38.17 8.00 -18.01
N GLU A 431 -37.96 6.89 -18.72
CA GLU A 431 -37.38 5.67 -18.14
C GLU A 431 -35.94 5.92 -17.66
N GLU A 432 -35.14 6.62 -18.47
CA GLU A 432 -33.76 6.98 -18.15
C GLU A 432 -33.68 7.92 -16.97
N VAL A 433 -34.55 8.93 -16.93
CA VAL A 433 -34.68 9.86 -15.79
C VAL A 433 -35.05 9.10 -14.52
N ASN A 434 -35.88 8.05 -14.61
CA ASN A 434 -36.27 7.27 -13.45
C ASN A 434 -35.15 6.33 -12.95
N ARG A 435 -34.40 5.66 -13.84
CA ARG A 435 -33.29 4.78 -13.46
C ARG A 435 -32.04 5.54 -13.00
N ASN A 436 -31.93 6.83 -13.30
CA ASN A 436 -30.86 7.71 -12.81
C ASN A 436 -31.07 8.21 -11.37
N ARG A 437 -31.81 7.47 -10.55
CA ARG A 437 -32.15 7.82 -9.15
C ARG A 437 -31.65 6.75 -8.20
N VAL A 438 -31.34 7.15 -6.97
CA VAL A 438 -30.97 6.23 -5.89
C VAL A 438 -32.22 5.49 -5.41
N GLY A 439 -32.18 4.16 -5.45
CA GLY A 439 -33.26 3.30 -4.98
C GLY A 439 -33.17 2.99 -3.48
N PRO A 440 -34.27 2.53 -2.86
CA PRO A 440 -34.26 2.08 -1.48
C PRO A 440 -33.60 0.70 -1.32
N THR A 441 -33.20 0.37 -0.09
CA THR A 441 -32.91 -1.02 0.28
C THR A 441 -34.22 -1.77 0.52
N TRP A 442 -34.31 -3.02 0.10
CA TRP A 442 -35.51 -3.84 0.24
C TRP A 442 -35.34 -4.93 1.31
N GLN A 443 -36.40 -5.18 2.07
CA GLN A 443 -36.52 -6.32 2.98
C GLN A 443 -37.63 -7.24 2.48
N PHE A 444 -37.31 -8.54 2.44
CA PHE A 444 -38.24 -9.60 2.11
C PHE A 444 -38.54 -10.43 3.35
N ARG A 445 -39.81 -10.63 3.67
CA ARG A 445 -40.24 -11.44 4.82
C ARG A 445 -41.32 -12.42 4.40
N TYR A 446 -41.13 -13.69 4.76
CA TYR A 446 -42.21 -14.68 4.64
C TYR A 446 -43.25 -14.44 5.74
N ASN A 447 -44.52 -14.38 5.37
CA ASN A 447 -45.62 -14.29 6.30
C ASN A 447 -46.72 -15.31 5.95
N PRO A 448 -46.93 -16.35 6.79
CA PRO A 448 -47.92 -17.39 6.50
C PRO A 448 -49.36 -16.89 6.61
N GLN A 449 -49.60 -15.77 7.30
CA GLN A 449 -50.94 -15.22 7.55
C GLN A 449 -51.44 -14.31 6.42
N THR A 450 -50.55 -13.82 5.57
CA THR A 450 -50.94 -13.02 4.41
C THR A 450 -51.62 -13.85 3.33
N SER A 451 -52.67 -13.29 2.75
CA SER A 451 -53.32 -13.82 1.55
C SER A 451 -52.27 -13.99 0.43
N PRO A 452 -52.20 -15.15 -0.23
CA PRO A 452 -51.29 -15.35 -1.35
C PRO A 452 -51.56 -14.33 -2.45
N THR A 453 -50.50 -13.72 -2.98
CA THR A 453 -50.57 -12.79 -4.10
C THR A 453 -49.96 -13.41 -5.35
N HIS A 454 -50.54 -13.13 -6.51
CA HIS A 454 -49.93 -13.46 -7.79
C HIS A 454 -48.77 -12.50 -8.06
N TYR A 455 -47.57 -13.04 -8.27
CA TYR A 455 -46.37 -12.27 -8.62
C TYR A 455 -45.88 -12.66 -10.01
N PRO A 456 -45.92 -11.74 -10.99
CA PRO A 456 -45.55 -12.07 -12.36
C PRO A 456 -44.03 -12.24 -12.52
N SER A 457 -43.62 -13.21 -13.32
CA SER A 457 -42.20 -13.39 -13.67
C SER A 457 -41.77 -12.29 -14.65
N PRO A 458 -40.60 -11.64 -14.43
CA PRO A 458 -40.02 -10.72 -15.41
C PRO A 458 -39.49 -11.45 -16.66
N LEU A 459 -39.30 -12.78 -16.58
CA LEU A 459 -38.80 -13.63 -17.66
C LEU A 459 -39.72 -14.87 -17.80
N PRO A 460 -40.98 -14.71 -18.26
CA PRO A 460 -41.99 -15.78 -18.23
C PRO A 460 -41.59 -17.01 -19.07
N ASN A 461 -40.75 -16.82 -20.10
CA ASN A 461 -40.26 -17.91 -20.94
C ASN A 461 -39.24 -18.82 -20.23
N HIS A 462 -38.62 -18.34 -19.14
CA HIS A 462 -37.59 -19.07 -18.39
C HIS A 462 -38.04 -19.45 -16.98
N PHE A 463 -38.81 -18.57 -16.33
CA PHE A 463 -39.29 -18.74 -14.97
C PHE A 463 -40.81 -18.53 -14.92
N PRO A 464 -41.58 -19.48 -14.35
CA PRO A 464 -43.03 -19.33 -14.24
C PRO A 464 -43.41 -18.20 -13.26
N HIS A 465 -44.64 -17.69 -13.41
CA HIS A 465 -45.23 -16.79 -12.43
C HIS A 465 -45.38 -17.48 -11.06
N LEU A 466 -45.36 -16.70 -9.98
CA LEU A 466 -45.61 -17.21 -8.63
C LEU A 466 -47.05 -16.91 -8.24
N ASP A 467 -47.96 -17.84 -8.50
CA ASP A 467 -49.40 -17.66 -8.24
C ASP A 467 -49.75 -17.59 -6.75
N TYR A 468 -48.92 -18.21 -5.90
CA TYR A 468 -49.13 -18.29 -4.45
C TYR A 468 -47.97 -17.67 -3.66
N CYS A 469 -47.56 -16.45 -4.00
CA CYS A 469 -46.49 -15.77 -3.28
C CYS A 469 -46.97 -15.29 -1.90
N ARG A 470 -46.23 -15.65 -0.85
CA ARG A 470 -46.43 -15.17 0.54
C ARG A 470 -45.25 -14.35 1.07
N ALA A 471 -44.33 -13.99 0.18
CA ALA A 471 -43.22 -13.11 0.51
C ALA A 471 -43.73 -11.66 0.45
N GLN A 472 -43.53 -10.93 1.52
CA GLN A 472 -43.83 -9.50 1.59
C GLN A 472 -42.54 -8.74 1.31
N MET A 473 -42.60 -7.80 0.36
CA MET A 473 -41.53 -6.86 0.05
C MET A 473 -41.85 -5.52 0.71
N SER A 474 -40.88 -4.97 1.43
CA SER A 474 -41.01 -3.67 2.11
C SER A 474 -39.71 -2.90 2.04
N VAL A 475 -39.78 -1.57 2.14
CA VAL A 475 -38.57 -0.74 2.20
C VAL A 475 -37.88 -0.95 3.54
N TYR A 476 -36.59 -1.29 3.49
CA TYR A 476 -35.74 -1.43 4.66
C TYR A 476 -34.96 -0.15 4.89
N ASN A 477 -35.15 0.44 6.06
CA ASN A 477 -34.34 1.57 6.51
C ASN A 477 -33.32 1.04 7.51
N LEU A 478 -32.04 1.33 7.25
CA LEU A 478 -30.99 1.02 8.22
C LEU A 478 -31.27 1.74 9.54
N PRO A 479 -30.96 1.12 10.70
CA PRO A 479 -31.11 1.76 12.00
C PRO A 479 -30.48 3.16 12.04
N ILE A 480 -31.18 4.11 12.65
CA ILE A 480 -30.68 5.48 12.81
C ILE A 480 -29.76 5.51 14.04
N VAL A 481 -28.48 5.81 13.83
CA VAL A 481 -27.53 6.02 14.93
C VAL A 481 -27.76 7.44 15.47
N PRO A 482 -28.13 7.64 16.75
CA PRO A 482 -28.24 8.98 17.31
C PRO A 482 -26.86 9.66 17.31
N LYS A 483 -26.77 10.92 16.84
CA LYS A 483 -25.50 11.69 16.79
C LYS A 483 -24.73 11.72 18.13
N LYS A 484 -25.41 11.57 19.28
CA LYS A 484 -24.77 11.50 20.61
C LYS A 484 -24.03 10.18 20.89
N LEU A 485 -24.41 9.07 20.24
CA LEU A 485 -23.77 7.75 20.42
C LEU A 485 -22.44 7.64 19.65
N GLN A 486 -22.23 8.40 18.58
CA GLN A 486 -20.95 8.41 17.85
C GLN A 486 -19.75 8.80 18.75
N ALA A 487 -19.96 9.65 19.76
CA ALA A 487 -18.92 10.00 20.74
C ALA A 487 -18.79 8.98 21.89
N GLY A 488 -19.84 8.18 22.16
CA GLY A 488 -19.91 7.25 23.29
C GLY A 488 -19.53 5.79 22.94
N ILE A 489 -19.59 5.40 21.67
CA ILE A 489 -19.14 4.07 21.19
C ILE A 489 -17.63 3.89 21.42
N LEU A 490 -16.87 5.00 21.43
CA LEU A 490 -15.46 5.06 21.80
C LEU A 490 -15.16 4.67 23.25
N ASN A 491 -16.12 4.79 24.17
CA ASN A 491 -15.95 4.44 25.58
C ASN A 491 -16.56 3.07 25.96
N HIS A 492 -17.40 2.49 25.11
CA HIS A 492 -17.97 1.15 25.34
C HIS A 492 -17.05 0.00 24.92
N SER A 493 -16.03 0.28 24.10
CA SER A 493 -14.92 -0.64 23.80
C SER A 493 -14.21 -1.13 25.07
N ASP A 494 -14.04 -0.26 26.07
CA ASP A 494 -13.40 -0.58 27.35
C ASP A 494 -14.19 -1.61 28.19
N ASN A 495 -15.51 -1.70 28.03
CA ASN A 495 -16.31 -2.70 28.73
C ASN A 495 -16.39 -4.03 27.95
N LEU A 496 -16.44 -3.98 26.61
CA LEU A 496 -16.39 -5.19 25.79
C LEU A 496 -15.00 -5.88 25.87
N ALA A 497 -13.92 -5.10 25.92
CA ALA A 497 -12.56 -5.60 26.16
C ALA A 497 -12.43 -6.26 27.54
N LYS A 498 -13.01 -5.66 28.59
CA LYS A 498 -13.06 -6.24 29.94
C LYS A 498 -13.88 -7.53 30.01
N ASP A 499 -14.97 -7.63 29.26
CA ASP A 499 -15.78 -8.85 29.20
C ASP A 499 -15.08 -9.97 28.42
N ILE A 500 -14.28 -9.63 27.40
CA ILE A 500 -13.40 -10.58 26.69
C ILE A 500 -12.23 -11.04 27.58
N GLU A 501 -11.57 -10.15 28.31
CA GLU A 501 -10.52 -10.51 29.29
C GLU A 501 -11.06 -11.40 30.42
N ARG A 502 -12.25 -11.09 30.95
CA ARG A 502 -12.94 -11.95 31.92
C ARG A 502 -13.26 -13.33 31.36
N PHE A 503 -13.56 -13.43 30.06
CA PHE A 503 -13.82 -14.71 29.41
C PHE A 503 -12.54 -15.53 29.17
N MET A 504 -11.42 -14.89 28.86
CA MET A 504 -10.13 -15.58 28.76
C MET A 504 -9.65 -16.09 30.12
N ALA A 505 -9.92 -15.36 31.20
CA ALA A 505 -9.60 -15.79 32.57
C ALA A 505 -10.45 -16.97 33.07
N LEU A 506 -11.58 -17.29 32.42
CA LEU A 506 -12.46 -18.42 32.76
C LEU A 506 -12.13 -19.70 31.95
N ARG A 507 -11.13 -19.67 31.06
CA ARG A 507 -10.66 -20.83 30.28
C ARG A 507 -9.29 -21.38 30.73
N LEU A 508 -8.74 -20.86 31.82
CA LEU A 508 -7.69 -21.49 32.64
C LEU A 508 -8.35 -22.07 33.90
#